data_AF-A0A5C7LPG8-F1
#
_entry.id   AF-A0A5C7LPG8-F1
#
_cell.length_a   1.000
_cell.length_b   1.000
_cell.length_c   1.000
_cell.angle_alpha   90.00
_cell.angle_beta   90.00
_cell.angle_gamma   90.00
#
_symmetry.space_group_name_H-M   'P 1'
#
loop_
_entity.id
_entity.type
_entity.pdbx_description
1 polymer ?
#
loop_
_entity_poly.entity_id
_entity_poly.type
_entity_poly.pdbx_seq_one_letter_code
_entity_poly.pdbx_strand_id
1 'polypeptide(L)'
;MTKWKYGDGWEQFPIEPGEVWGIPTNGSKVVVHNIFDPLPAFMFQADLLFVDPPWNVGNLNSFYTKAGREDYQDSFTPFTDVLFRRIREIAPTTCYIEIGNQYVEEWRGRLSKLFPVVQHWTVVYYRKHPTNIIRGSAAATTHDFTGMDEAKVIAQVGKVEPYTIMGDLCMGQGLVGLSAYDAGKPFVGTELNKRRLANLLKKLTKRGAQVSRY
;
A
#
# COMPACT_ATOMS: atom_id res chain seq x y z
N MET A 1 20.26 12.52 15.16
CA MET A 1 19.21 12.13 14.19
C MET A 1 17.86 12.61 14.66
N THR A 2 17.14 13.39 13.87
CA THR A 2 15.76 13.82 14.20
C THR A 2 14.82 12.62 14.10
N LYS A 3 14.22 12.19 15.21
CA LYS A 3 13.24 11.09 15.21
C LYS A 3 11.94 11.57 14.54
N TRP A 4 11.63 11.05 13.37
CA TRP A 4 10.36 11.33 12.67
C TRP A 4 9.20 10.66 13.41
N LYS A 5 8.40 11.44 14.12
CA LYS A 5 7.37 10.88 15.02
C LYS A 5 6.15 10.31 14.30
N TYR A 6 5.81 10.85 13.11
CA TYR A 6 4.58 10.51 12.37
C TYR A 6 3.36 10.46 13.30
N GLY A 7 3.02 11.57 13.95
CA GLY A 7 1.96 11.57 14.96
C GLY A 7 2.36 10.84 16.25
N ASP A 8 1.35 10.40 17.00
CA ASP A 8 1.44 9.81 18.34
C ASP A 8 0.77 8.42 18.43
N GLY A 9 0.66 7.71 17.29
CA GLY A 9 0.12 6.34 17.26
C GLY A 9 1.04 5.32 17.94
N TRP A 10 2.35 5.54 17.84
CA TRP A 10 3.39 4.67 18.38
C TRP A 10 3.30 4.49 19.89
N GLU A 11 2.94 5.55 20.61
CA GLU A 11 2.84 5.56 22.07
C GLU A 11 1.72 4.64 22.57
N GLN A 12 0.72 4.36 21.73
CA GLN A 12 -0.36 3.42 22.00
C GLN A 12 -0.07 2.02 21.44
N PHE A 13 0.61 1.97 20.28
CA PHE A 13 0.92 0.75 19.56
C PHE A 13 2.42 0.69 19.23
N PRO A 14 3.27 0.23 20.16
CA PRO A 14 4.72 0.15 19.98
C PRO A 14 5.09 -1.10 19.16
N ILE A 15 4.72 -1.13 17.89
CA ILE A 15 4.93 -2.27 16.98
C ILE A 15 6.42 -2.56 16.77
N GLU A 16 6.92 -3.72 17.17
CA GLU A 16 8.29 -4.11 16.86
C GLU A 16 8.42 -4.94 15.57
N PRO A 17 9.58 -4.94 14.89
CA PRO A 17 9.81 -5.76 13.70
C PRO A 17 9.46 -7.24 13.93
N GLY A 18 8.73 -7.83 12.99
CA GLY A 18 8.24 -9.21 13.08
C GLY A 18 6.93 -9.38 13.85
N GLU A 19 6.46 -8.38 14.61
CA GLU A 19 5.16 -8.46 15.26
C GLU A 19 4.02 -8.21 14.25
N VAL A 20 3.10 -9.17 14.17
CA VAL A 20 1.88 -9.02 13.38
C VAL A 20 0.80 -8.38 14.26
N TRP A 21 0.22 -7.29 13.78
CA TRP A 21 -0.86 -6.56 14.44
C TRP A 21 -2.07 -6.47 13.52
N GLY A 22 -3.26 -6.19 14.07
CA GLY A 22 -4.44 -5.90 13.27
C GLY A 22 -5.72 -6.16 14.02
N ILE A 23 -6.74 -6.69 13.34
CA ILE A 23 -8.09 -6.89 13.89
C ILE A 23 -8.39 -8.40 13.84
N PRO A 24 -8.18 -9.16 14.93
CA PRO A 24 -8.34 -10.61 14.91
C PRO A 24 -9.74 -11.07 14.50
N THR A 25 -10.78 -10.31 14.86
CA THR A 25 -12.17 -10.68 14.62
C THR A 25 -12.58 -10.67 13.15
N ASN A 26 -11.87 -9.94 12.28
CA ASN A 26 -12.11 -9.97 10.83
C ASN A 26 -10.91 -10.50 10.02
N GLY A 27 -9.78 -10.79 10.67
CA GLY A 27 -8.59 -11.33 10.03
C GLY A 27 -7.63 -10.30 9.43
N SER A 28 -7.86 -8.99 9.61
CA SER A 28 -6.95 -7.96 9.10
C SER A 28 -5.58 -8.04 9.76
N LYS A 29 -4.49 -8.01 8.98
CA LYS A 29 -3.11 -8.19 9.47
C LYS A 29 -2.12 -7.21 8.85
N VAL A 30 -1.25 -6.64 9.67
CA VAL A 30 -0.15 -5.80 9.22
C VAL A 30 1.13 -6.09 9.97
N VAL A 31 2.26 -5.84 9.33
CA VAL A 31 3.59 -6.03 9.92
C VAL A 31 4.59 -5.01 9.39
N VAL A 32 5.59 -4.70 10.21
CA VAL A 32 6.75 -3.92 9.78
C VAL A 32 7.63 -4.81 8.92
N HIS A 33 7.88 -4.43 7.67
CA HIS A 33 8.54 -5.30 6.70
C HIS A 33 9.32 -4.51 5.66
N ASN A 34 10.42 -5.08 5.18
CA ASN A 34 11.14 -4.59 4.03
C ASN A 34 10.76 -5.42 2.79
N ILE A 35 10.24 -4.78 1.74
CA ILE A 35 9.74 -5.46 0.54
C ILE A 35 10.78 -6.37 -0.16
N PHE A 36 12.07 -6.10 0.06
CA PHE A 36 13.18 -6.91 -0.43
C PHE A 36 13.24 -8.30 0.22
N ASP A 37 12.75 -8.45 1.44
CA ASP A 37 12.66 -9.72 2.16
C ASP A 37 11.45 -10.55 1.66
N PRO A 38 11.46 -11.89 1.81
CA PRO A 38 10.32 -12.75 1.48
C PRO A 38 9.03 -12.26 2.16
N LEU A 39 7.90 -12.27 1.43
CA LEU A 39 6.65 -11.75 1.96
C LEU A 39 6.13 -12.59 3.14
N PRO A 40 5.53 -11.94 4.16
CA PRO A 40 4.76 -12.64 5.18
C PRO A 40 3.64 -13.48 4.55
N ALA A 41 3.42 -14.70 5.05
CA ALA A 41 2.46 -15.66 4.47
C ALA A 41 1.02 -15.12 4.34
N PHE A 42 0.61 -14.17 5.19
CA PHE A 42 -0.72 -13.59 5.11
C PHE A 42 -0.90 -12.64 3.91
N MET A 43 0.19 -12.11 3.32
CA MET A 43 0.09 -11.23 2.16
C MET A 43 -0.46 -11.92 0.91
N PHE A 44 -0.25 -13.25 0.80
CA PHE A 44 -0.76 -14.07 -0.29
C PHE A 44 -2.28 -14.27 -0.24
N GLN A 45 -2.97 -13.76 0.79
CA GLN A 45 -4.42 -13.81 0.90
C GLN A 45 -5.11 -12.64 0.16
N ALA A 46 -4.36 -11.60 -0.22
CA ALA A 46 -4.92 -10.45 -0.91
C ALA A 46 -5.33 -10.79 -2.36
N ASP A 47 -6.60 -10.58 -2.68
CA ASP A 47 -7.13 -10.70 -4.05
C ASP A 47 -7.29 -9.33 -4.74
N LEU A 48 -7.20 -8.23 -3.99
CA LEU A 48 -7.06 -6.87 -4.49
C LEU A 48 -5.79 -6.23 -3.89
N LEU A 49 -4.92 -5.66 -4.71
CA LEU A 49 -3.85 -4.79 -4.24
C LEU A 49 -4.14 -3.34 -4.59
N PHE A 50 -3.85 -2.43 -3.66
CA PHE A 50 -3.61 -1.01 -3.96
C PHE A 50 -2.30 -0.64 -3.30
N VAL A 51 -1.34 -0.15 -4.11
CA VAL A 51 0.00 0.18 -3.62
C VAL A 51 0.33 1.62 -3.98
N ASP A 52 0.77 2.40 -2.99
CA ASP A 52 1.39 3.72 -3.19
C ASP A 52 2.88 3.64 -2.80
N PRO A 53 3.73 3.11 -3.71
CA PRO A 53 5.15 2.94 -3.46
C PRO A 53 5.92 4.27 -3.63
N PRO A 54 7.19 4.32 -3.20
CA PRO A 54 8.06 5.45 -3.53
C PRO A 54 8.20 5.65 -5.05
N TRP A 55 8.34 6.90 -5.50
CA TRP A 55 8.34 7.21 -6.95
C TRP A 55 9.71 7.32 -7.60
N ASN A 56 10.78 7.41 -6.81
CA ASN A 56 12.16 7.46 -7.29
C ASN A 56 13.14 7.08 -6.16
N VAL A 57 14.43 6.97 -6.50
CA VAL A 57 15.49 6.58 -5.54
C VAL A 57 15.61 7.56 -4.36
N GLY A 58 15.46 8.87 -4.60
CA GLY A 58 15.51 9.87 -3.53
C GLY A 58 14.36 9.73 -2.54
N ASN A 59 13.15 9.49 -3.05
CA ASN A 59 11.97 9.25 -2.23
C ASN A 59 12.07 7.92 -1.46
N LEU A 60 12.52 6.85 -2.12
CA LEU A 60 12.80 5.55 -1.52
C LEU A 60 13.79 5.67 -0.36
N ASN A 61 14.96 6.24 -0.59
CA ASN A 61 15.98 6.42 0.44
C ASN A 61 15.51 7.34 1.57
N SER A 62 14.65 8.32 1.27
CA SER A 62 14.03 9.12 2.34
C SER A 62 13.24 8.23 3.32
N PHE A 63 12.47 7.26 2.82
CA PHE A 63 11.71 6.35 3.68
C PHE A 63 12.62 5.43 4.50
N TYR A 64 13.76 5.01 3.94
CA TYR A 64 14.79 4.27 4.67
C TYR A 64 15.36 5.10 5.83
N THR A 65 15.78 6.34 5.56
CA THR A 65 16.25 7.25 6.62
C THR A 65 15.17 7.46 7.70
N LYS A 66 13.91 7.65 7.29
CA LYS A 66 12.77 7.82 8.20
C LYS A 66 12.51 6.56 9.03
N ALA A 67 12.77 5.38 8.49
CA ALA A 67 12.70 4.09 9.18
C ALA A 67 13.94 3.79 10.05
N GLY A 68 14.95 4.66 10.06
CA GLY A 68 16.20 4.44 10.80
C GLY A 68 17.10 3.38 10.16
N ARG A 69 16.98 3.19 8.85
CA ARG A 69 17.76 2.25 8.05
C ARG A 69 18.93 2.94 7.35
N GLU A 70 19.98 2.18 7.09
CA GLU A 70 21.22 2.65 6.45
C GLU A 70 21.55 1.88 5.16
N ASP A 71 20.79 0.84 4.83
CA ASP A 71 20.90 0.03 3.61
C ASP A 71 20.22 0.69 2.40
N TYR A 72 20.66 1.90 2.09
CA TYR A 72 20.15 2.71 0.98
C TYR A 72 20.32 2.03 -0.38
N GLN A 73 19.48 2.42 -1.33
CA GLN A 73 19.54 1.94 -2.71
C GLN A 73 20.25 2.95 -3.62
N ASP A 74 21.15 2.46 -4.47
CA ASP A 74 21.88 3.29 -5.43
C ASP A 74 21.05 3.65 -6.67
N SER A 75 20.00 2.86 -6.95
CA SER A 75 19.11 3.08 -8.08
C SER A 75 17.68 2.64 -7.75
N PHE A 76 16.72 3.08 -8.57
CA PHE A 76 15.31 2.76 -8.37
C PHE A 76 14.90 1.40 -8.96
N THR A 77 15.65 0.90 -9.96
CA THR A 77 15.34 -0.34 -10.68
C THR A 77 15.20 -1.56 -9.77
N PRO A 78 16.08 -1.84 -8.78
CA PRO A 78 15.94 -2.99 -7.90
C PRO A 78 14.62 -2.98 -7.12
N PHE A 79 14.18 -1.79 -6.68
CA PHE A 79 12.90 -1.64 -6.01
C PHE A 79 11.74 -1.97 -6.95
N THR A 80 11.75 -1.41 -8.16
CA THR A 80 10.72 -1.70 -9.18
C THR A 80 10.64 -3.20 -9.49
N ASP A 81 11.79 -3.86 -9.68
CA ASP A 81 11.85 -5.29 -9.97
C ASP A 81 11.26 -6.13 -8.83
N VAL A 82 11.61 -5.78 -7.58
CA VAL A 82 11.08 -6.45 -6.40
C VAL A 82 9.59 -6.21 -6.23
N LEU A 83 9.09 -4.98 -6.41
CA LEU A 83 7.67 -4.66 -6.31
C LEU A 83 6.85 -5.52 -7.28
N PHE A 84 7.23 -5.55 -8.57
CA PHE A 84 6.52 -6.35 -9.57
C PHE A 84 6.69 -7.86 -9.35
N ARG A 85 7.82 -8.30 -8.77
CA ARG A 85 7.97 -9.69 -8.30
C ARG A 85 6.97 -10.01 -7.19
N ARG A 86 6.80 -9.13 -6.19
CA ARG A 86 5.85 -9.31 -5.09
C ARG A 86 4.40 -9.32 -5.57
N ILE A 87 4.04 -8.45 -6.50
CA ILE A 87 2.70 -8.46 -7.13
C ILE A 87 2.45 -9.79 -7.83
N ARG A 88 3.44 -10.33 -8.57
CA ARG A 88 3.33 -11.64 -9.22
C ARG A 88 3.21 -12.79 -8.22
N GLU A 89 3.97 -12.76 -7.12
CA GLU A 89 3.95 -13.77 -6.07
C GLU A 89 2.60 -13.82 -5.33
N ILE A 90 1.99 -12.66 -5.07
CA ILE A 90 0.64 -12.56 -4.48
C ILE A 90 -0.43 -13.00 -5.48
N ALA A 91 -0.22 -12.71 -6.77
CA ALA A 91 -1.17 -13.01 -7.85
C ALA A 91 -2.59 -12.49 -7.58
N PRO A 92 -2.78 -11.19 -7.27
CA PRO A 92 -4.11 -10.65 -7.01
C PRO A 92 -4.96 -10.66 -8.28
N THR A 93 -6.28 -10.68 -8.11
CA THR A 93 -7.23 -10.57 -9.24
C THR A 93 -7.19 -9.17 -9.85
N THR A 94 -7.01 -8.15 -9.01
CA THR A 94 -6.93 -6.75 -9.40
C THR A 94 -5.77 -6.07 -8.66
N CYS A 95 -4.99 -5.25 -9.36
CA CYS A 95 -3.88 -4.50 -8.78
C CYS A 95 -3.92 -3.04 -9.23
N TYR A 96 -3.95 -2.13 -8.27
CA TYR A 96 -3.81 -0.70 -8.45
C TYR A 96 -2.43 -0.25 -7.96
N ILE A 97 -1.82 0.66 -8.70
CA ILE A 97 -0.54 1.26 -8.34
C ILE A 97 -0.61 2.77 -8.58
N GLU A 98 -0.34 3.55 -7.53
CA GLU A 98 -0.06 4.97 -7.67
C GLU A 98 1.38 5.18 -8.13
N ILE A 99 1.59 6.06 -9.11
CA ILE A 99 2.93 6.32 -9.65
C ILE A 99 3.08 7.73 -10.23
N GLY A 100 4.27 8.30 -10.03
CA GLY A 100 4.65 9.57 -10.65
C GLY A 100 4.83 9.47 -12.17
N ASN A 101 4.80 10.62 -12.84
CA ASN A 101 4.84 10.72 -14.31
C ASN A 101 6.07 10.06 -14.96
N GLN A 102 7.20 9.98 -14.26
CA GLN A 102 8.46 9.48 -14.81
C GLN A 102 8.41 8.00 -15.23
N TYR A 103 7.66 7.17 -14.51
CA TYR A 103 7.68 5.72 -14.66
C TYR A 103 6.36 5.12 -15.14
N VAL A 104 5.34 5.95 -15.40
CA VAL A 104 3.98 5.49 -15.71
C VAL A 104 3.94 4.52 -16.90
N GLU A 105 4.60 4.84 -18.02
CA GLU A 105 4.58 3.97 -19.20
C GLU A 105 5.36 2.66 -19.00
N GLU A 106 6.51 2.73 -18.32
CA GLU A 106 7.29 1.53 -17.97
C GLU A 106 6.47 0.60 -17.07
N TRP A 107 5.82 1.15 -16.04
CA TRP A 107 5.05 0.38 -15.08
C TRP A 107 3.76 -0.17 -15.69
N ARG A 108 3.11 0.55 -16.61
CA ARG A 108 2.02 0.01 -17.44
C ARG A 108 2.49 -1.18 -18.26
N GLY A 109 3.67 -1.09 -18.89
CA GLY A 109 4.28 -2.19 -19.65
C GLY A 109 4.70 -3.39 -18.80
N ARG A 110 5.01 -3.20 -17.52
CA ARG A 110 5.23 -4.30 -16.57
C ARG A 110 3.92 -4.93 -16.10
N LEU A 111 2.90 -4.11 -15.84
CA LEU A 111 1.59 -4.55 -15.38
C LEU A 111 0.85 -5.33 -16.48
N SER A 112 1.00 -4.96 -17.75
CA SER A 112 0.41 -5.68 -18.88
C SER A 112 0.99 -7.08 -19.10
N LYS A 113 2.16 -7.38 -18.53
CA LYS A 113 2.72 -8.75 -18.51
C LYS A 113 2.08 -9.62 -17.44
N LEU A 114 1.40 -9.02 -16.46
CA LEU A 114 0.73 -9.71 -15.36
C LEU A 114 -0.79 -9.78 -15.54
N PHE A 115 -1.38 -8.82 -16.26
CA PHE A 115 -2.82 -8.68 -16.40
C PHE A 115 -3.23 -8.48 -17.86
N PRO A 116 -4.35 -9.08 -18.31
CA PRO A 116 -4.84 -8.92 -19.68
C PRO A 116 -5.38 -7.52 -19.96
N VAL A 117 -5.89 -6.81 -18.94
CA VAL A 117 -6.41 -5.45 -19.08
C VAL A 117 -5.64 -4.51 -18.16
N VAL A 118 -5.08 -3.45 -18.76
CA VAL A 118 -4.44 -2.34 -18.03
C VAL A 118 -5.16 -1.04 -18.33
N GLN A 119 -5.61 -0.35 -17.28
CA GLN A 119 -6.22 0.98 -17.34
C GLN A 119 -5.31 1.99 -16.64
N HIS A 120 -5.46 3.26 -17.00
CA HIS A 120 -4.67 4.37 -16.47
C HIS A 120 -5.55 5.60 -16.35
N TRP A 121 -5.43 6.29 -15.23
CA TRP A 121 -6.07 7.58 -14.99
C TRP A 121 -5.05 8.57 -14.44
N THR A 122 -5.10 9.80 -14.93
CA THR A 122 -4.40 10.93 -14.32
C THR A 122 -5.26 11.48 -13.19
N VAL A 123 -4.70 11.46 -11.98
CA VAL A 123 -5.34 11.85 -10.73
C VAL A 123 -4.56 13.02 -10.10
N VAL A 124 -5.03 13.52 -8.96
CA VAL A 124 -4.35 14.61 -8.24
C VAL A 124 -3.98 14.19 -6.83
N TYR A 125 -2.77 14.56 -6.40
CA TYR A 125 -2.27 14.43 -5.04
C TYR A 125 -2.49 15.75 -4.28
N TYR A 126 -3.07 15.69 -3.09
CA TYR A 126 -3.50 16.87 -2.30
C TYR A 126 -4.31 17.88 -3.12
N ARG A 127 -5.10 17.41 -4.09
CA ARG A 127 -5.89 18.23 -5.03
C ARG A 127 -5.07 19.22 -5.89
N LYS A 128 -3.75 19.06 -5.96
CA LYS A 128 -2.85 20.07 -6.55
C LYS A 128 -1.84 19.48 -7.53
N HIS A 129 -1.22 18.35 -7.19
CA HIS A 129 -0.10 17.83 -7.94
C HIS A 129 -0.54 16.64 -8.79
N PRO A 130 -0.33 16.63 -10.11
CA PRO A 130 -0.73 15.50 -10.94
C PRO A 130 0.06 14.24 -10.54
N THR A 131 -0.66 13.14 -10.38
CA THR A 131 -0.12 11.79 -10.19
C THR A 131 -0.91 10.82 -11.08
N ASN A 132 -0.56 9.54 -11.09
CA ASN A 132 -1.22 8.55 -11.93
C ASN A 132 -1.61 7.34 -11.12
N ILE A 133 -2.76 6.78 -11.45
CA ILE A 133 -3.16 5.46 -11.00
C ILE A 133 -3.23 4.55 -12.22
N ILE A 134 -2.51 3.45 -12.15
CA ILE A 134 -2.58 2.37 -13.12
C ILE A 134 -3.25 1.16 -12.47
N ARG A 135 -4.09 0.46 -13.24
CA ARG A 135 -4.84 -0.71 -12.78
C ARG A 135 -4.62 -1.87 -13.72
N GLY A 136 -4.23 -3.02 -13.19
CA GLY A 136 -4.20 -4.30 -13.88
C GLY A 136 -5.31 -5.19 -13.35
N SER A 137 -6.03 -5.90 -14.23
CA SER A 137 -7.09 -6.83 -13.83
C SER A 137 -7.47 -7.80 -14.95
N ALA A 138 -8.36 -8.75 -14.67
CA ALA A 138 -8.96 -9.62 -15.66
C ALA A 138 -9.92 -8.90 -16.64
N ALA A 139 -10.58 -7.82 -16.20
CA ALA A 139 -11.60 -7.12 -16.98
C ALA A 139 -11.62 -5.62 -16.68
N ALA A 140 -11.96 -4.81 -17.68
CA ALA A 140 -12.05 -3.36 -17.54
C ALA A 140 -13.12 -2.96 -16.51
N THR A 141 -12.82 -1.95 -15.69
CA THR A 141 -13.82 -1.26 -14.87
C THR A 141 -14.42 -0.09 -15.64
N THR A 142 -15.70 0.19 -15.41
CA THR A 142 -16.39 1.38 -15.94
C THR A 142 -16.19 2.61 -15.07
N HIS A 143 -15.55 2.47 -13.90
CA HIS A 143 -15.26 3.59 -13.03
C HIS A 143 -14.12 4.45 -13.61
N ASP A 144 -14.37 5.74 -13.73
CA ASP A 144 -13.37 6.73 -14.13
C ASP A 144 -12.87 7.49 -12.89
N PHE A 145 -11.55 7.51 -12.71
CA PHE A 145 -10.88 8.19 -11.61
C PHE A 145 -10.21 9.49 -12.05
N THR A 146 -10.32 9.89 -13.32
CA THR A 146 -9.64 11.06 -13.86
C THR A 146 -9.93 12.33 -13.04
N GLY A 147 -8.87 13.03 -12.63
CA GLY A 147 -8.95 14.26 -11.84
C GLY A 147 -9.36 14.08 -10.38
N MET A 148 -9.56 12.83 -9.92
CA MET A 148 -9.89 12.55 -8.53
C MET A 148 -8.66 12.67 -7.61
N ASP A 149 -8.90 13.06 -6.36
CA ASP A 149 -7.89 13.01 -5.30
C ASP A 149 -7.53 11.56 -4.95
N GLU A 150 -6.24 11.24 -4.81
CA GLU A 150 -5.74 9.88 -4.62
C GLU A 150 -6.40 9.16 -3.44
N ALA A 151 -6.60 9.87 -2.32
CA ALA A 151 -7.22 9.31 -1.14
C ALA A 151 -8.71 8.97 -1.38
N LYS A 152 -9.38 9.74 -2.24
CA LYS A 152 -10.74 9.42 -2.70
C LYS A 152 -10.76 8.23 -3.64
N VAL A 153 -9.74 8.07 -4.49
CA VAL A 153 -9.64 6.89 -5.36
C VAL A 153 -9.51 5.62 -4.50
N ILE A 154 -8.62 5.60 -3.50
CA ILE A 154 -8.46 4.47 -2.57
C ILE A 154 -9.79 4.14 -1.88
N ALA A 155 -10.50 5.16 -1.40
CA ALA A 155 -11.80 4.99 -0.75
C ALA A 155 -12.87 4.46 -1.70
N GLN A 156 -12.85 4.87 -2.97
CA GLN A 156 -13.79 4.39 -3.97
C GLN A 156 -13.48 2.96 -4.37
N VAL A 157 -12.21 2.62 -4.60
CA VAL A 157 -11.73 1.26 -4.91
C VAL A 157 -12.21 0.27 -3.83
N GLY A 158 -12.05 0.61 -2.54
CA GLY A 158 -12.52 -0.25 -1.44
C GLY A 158 -14.05 -0.50 -1.45
N LYS A 159 -14.82 0.40 -2.06
CA LYS A 159 -16.29 0.26 -2.16
C LYS A 159 -16.74 -0.47 -3.41
N VAL A 160 -16.10 -0.22 -4.56
CA VAL A 160 -16.63 -0.65 -5.86
C VAL A 160 -15.99 -1.91 -6.42
N GLU A 161 -14.75 -2.23 -6.04
CA GLU A 161 -14.11 -3.45 -6.54
C GLU A 161 -14.70 -4.69 -5.83
N PRO A 162 -14.94 -5.77 -6.58
CA PRO A 162 -15.15 -7.08 -5.97
C PRO A 162 -13.81 -7.59 -5.43
N TYR A 163 -13.76 -7.87 -4.13
CA TYR A 163 -12.61 -8.43 -3.44
C TYR A 163 -13.01 -9.00 -2.08
N THR A 164 -12.20 -9.92 -1.59
CA THR A 164 -12.30 -10.54 -0.27
C THR A 164 -11.36 -9.86 0.71
N ILE A 165 -10.09 -9.66 0.33
CA ILE A 165 -9.05 -9.04 1.16
C ILE A 165 -8.28 -8.01 0.32
N MET A 166 -8.23 -6.77 0.81
CA MET A 166 -7.42 -5.71 0.19
C MET A 166 -6.01 -5.68 0.78
N GLY A 167 -4.99 -5.72 -0.07
CA GLY A 167 -3.59 -5.69 0.32
C GLY A 167 -2.87 -4.38 -0.06
N ASP A 168 -1.86 -4.01 0.73
CA ASP A 168 -0.91 -2.93 0.39
C ASP A 168 0.51 -3.32 0.80
N LEU A 169 1.45 -3.25 -0.16
CA LEU A 169 2.86 -3.56 0.06
C LEU A 169 3.64 -2.38 0.67
N CYS A 170 3.06 -1.18 0.65
CA CYS A 170 3.62 0.09 1.11
C CYS A 170 2.57 0.88 1.91
N MET A 171 1.96 0.22 2.91
CA MET A 171 0.75 0.65 3.64
C MET A 171 0.83 2.08 4.20
N GLY A 172 2.03 2.59 4.48
CA GLY A 172 2.23 3.95 4.93
C GLY A 172 1.43 4.24 6.20
N GLN A 173 0.59 5.29 6.15
CA GLN A 173 -0.30 5.66 7.26
C GLN A 173 -1.68 5.00 7.20
N GLY A 174 -1.86 4.03 6.30
CA GLY A 174 -2.96 3.08 6.29
C GLY A 174 -4.22 3.48 5.55
N LEU A 175 -4.15 4.32 4.51
CA LEU A 175 -5.36 4.69 3.75
C LEU A 175 -6.07 3.46 3.15
N VAL A 176 -5.31 2.49 2.64
CA VAL A 176 -5.84 1.22 2.13
C VAL A 176 -6.54 0.42 3.22
N GLY A 177 -5.89 0.19 4.37
CA GLY A 177 -6.50 -0.52 5.50
C GLY A 177 -7.75 0.16 6.04
N LEU A 178 -7.78 1.49 6.08
CA LEU A 178 -8.95 2.28 6.49
C LEU A 178 -10.10 2.18 5.49
N SER A 179 -9.79 2.21 4.19
CA SER A 179 -10.77 2.05 3.12
C SER A 179 -11.44 0.66 3.18
N ALA A 180 -10.64 -0.40 3.32
CA ALA A 180 -11.16 -1.76 3.45
C ALA A 180 -12.02 -1.93 4.72
N TYR A 181 -11.57 -1.39 5.86
CA TYR A 181 -12.35 -1.42 7.10
C TYR A 181 -13.68 -0.67 6.97
N ASP A 182 -13.70 0.51 6.33
CA ASP A 182 -14.93 1.26 6.08
C ASP A 182 -15.89 0.54 5.13
N ALA A 183 -15.36 -0.31 4.24
CA ALA A 183 -16.14 -1.20 3.39
C ALA A 183 -16.59 -2.51 4.10
N GLY A 184 -16.28 -2.67 5.39
CA GLY A 184 -16.61 -3.87 6.16
C GLY A 184 -15.79 -5.10 5.77
N LYS A 185 -14.62 -4.91 5.14
CA LYS A 185 -13.79 -5.99 4.61
C LYS A 185 -12.41 -6.05 5.28
N PRO A 186 -11.79 -7.24 5.35
CA PRO A 186 -10.44 -7.39 5.87
C PRO A 186 -9.38 -6.78 4.94
N PHE A 187 -8.21 -6.53 5.51
CA PHE A 187 -7.04 -6.04 4.79
C PHE A 187 -5.74 -6.69 5.28
N VAL A 188 -4.75 -6.74 4.40
CA VAL A 188 -3.39 -7.12 4.75
C VAL A 188 -2.38 -6.07 4.32
N GLY A 189 -1.24 -5.96 5.01
CA GLY A 189 -0.20 -5.09 4.49
C GLY A 189 1.12 -5.02 5.22
N THR A 190 2.05 -4.38 4.55
CA THR A 190 3.41 -4.16 5.03
C THR A 190 3.79 -2.70 4.98
N GLU A 191 4.62 -2.26 5.93
CA GLU A 191 5.18 -0.92 5.93
C GLU A 191 6.61 -0.94 6.49
N LEU A 192 7.51 -0.19 5.88
CA LEU A 192 8.91 -0.10 6.35
C LEU A 192 9.01 0.64 7.69
N ASN A 193 8.20 1.68 7.88
CA ASN A 193 8.23 2.52 9.06
C ASN A 193 7.17 2.13 10.11
N LYS A 194 7.63 1.56 11.22
CA LYS A 194 6.78 1.15 12.34
C LYS A 194 5.85 2.22 12.91
N ARG A 195 6.26 3.50 12.90
CA ARG A 195 5.43 4.60 13.41
C ARG A 195 4.29 4.96 12.45
N ARG A 196 4.53 4.89 11.14
CA ARG A 196 3.46 5.09 10.15
C ARG A 196 2.40 3.99 10.27
N LEU A 197 2.83 2.75 10.50
CA LEU A 197 1.92 1.63 10.70
C LEU A 197 1.11 1.76 12.01
N ALA A 198 1.74 2.23 13.09
CA ALA A 198 1.03 2.51 14.35
C ALA A 198 -0.10 3.55 14.20
N ASN A 199 0.02 4.49 13.25
CA ASN A 199 -1.08 5.43 12.96
C ASN A 199 -2.30 4.75 12.35
N LEU A 200 -2.13 3.71 11.54
CA LEU A 200 -3.25 2.92 11.04
C LEU A 200 -4.02 2.32 12.21
N LEU A 201 -3.31 1.63 13.12
CA LEU A 201 -3.90 0.98 14.29
C LEU A 201 -4.67 1.96 15.18
N LYS A 202 -4.10 3.15 15.42
CA LYS A 202 -4.78 4.22 16.16
C LYS A 202 -6.04 4.72 15.45
N LYS A 203 -5.99 4.93 14.13
CA LYS A 203 -7.16 5.37 13.36
C LYS A 203 -8.26 4.31 13.34
N LEU A 204 -7.92 3.03 13.27
CA LEU A 204 -8.87 1.92 13.37
C LEU A 204 -9.54 1.88 14.75
N THR A 205 -8.75 2.01 15.82
CA THR A 205 -9.30 2.06 17.20
C THR A 205 -10.26 3.23 17.39
N LYS A 206 -9.93 4.41 16.84
CA LYS A 206 -10.85 5.57 16.83
C LYS A 206 -12.16 5.31 16.06
N ARG A 207 -12.17 4.33 15.15
CA ARG A 207 -13.35 3.87 14.41
C ARG A 207 -14.01 2.64 15.04
N GLY A 208 -13.67 2.33 16.29
CA GLY A 208 -14.28 1.25 17.07
C GLY A 208 -13.70 -0.15 16.81
N ALA A 209 -12.63 -0.27 16.01
CA ALA A 209 -11.98 -1.56 15.80
C ALA A 209 -11.27 -2.04 17.07
N GLN A 210 -11.38 -3.35 17.35
CA GLN A 210 -10.61 -4.00 18.40
C GLN A 210 -9.27 -4.44 17.82
N VAL A 211 -8.25 -3.61 18.02
CA VAL A 211 -6.90 -3.86 17.50
C VAL A 211 -6.05 -4.57 18.56
N SER A 212 -5.34 -5.63 18.15
CA SER A 212 -4.36 -6.30 18.99
C SER A 212 -3.19 -6.85 18.19
N ARG A 213 -2.15 -7.28 18.91
CA ARG A 213 -1.11 -8.17 18.37
C ARG A 213 -1.72 -9.57 18.16
N TYR A 214 -1.31 -10.25 17.09
CA TYR A 214 -1.65 -11.65 16.81
C TYR A 214 -0.77 -12.63 17.59
#